data_AF-A0A090HYX3-F1
#
_entry.id   AF-A0A090HYX3-F1
#
_cell.length_a   1.000
_cell.length_b   1.000
_cell.length_c   1.000
_cell.angle_alpha   90.00
_cell.angle_beta   90.00
_cell.angle_gamma   90.00
#
_symmetry.space_group_name_H-M   'P 1'
#
loop_
_entity.id
_entity.type
_entity.pdbx_description
1 polymer ?
#
loop_
_entity_poly.entity_id
_entity_poly.type
_entity_poly.pdbx_seq_one_letter_code
_entity_poly.pdbx_strand_id
1 'polypeptide(L)'
;MFSERLDAVMNVAGVSNSMLGRAVSMDGSYISRLRSGARKLPKKHDYVSLMSKYISGKITTDYQMQALLKLTGMSPEVFGNEINRAMYLEEWLLKEPSQSWNFADWMILSFAATSSINTSTHAQGESDTEVNRLKPYLYGNGGKRKAVEQFFQLILQEDKPQTLLLFPDEDMSWLYENASFSRKWAELFF
;
A
#
# COMPACT_ATOMS: atom_id res chain seq x y z
N MET A 1 0.75 7.85 21.41
CA MET A 1 1.02 7.01 20.23
C MET A 1 -0.29 6.59 19.54
N PHE A 2 -0.98 5.49 19.91
CA PHE A 2 -2.24 5.12 19.22
C PHE A 2 -3.29 6.25 19.27
N SER A 3 -3.51 6.86 20.43
CA SER A 3 -4.48 7.94 20.63
C SER A 3 -4.20 9.15 19.73
N GLU A 4 -2.95 9.61 19.68
CA GLU A 4 -2.49 10.74 18.86
C GLU A 4 -2.61 10.43 17.36
N ARG A 5 -2.23 9.22 16.96
CA ARG A 5 -2.34 8.76 15.57
C ARG A 5 -3.80 8.66 15.13
N LEU A 6 -4.65 8.07 15.97
CA LEU A 6 -6.09 8.00 15.72
C LEU A 6 -6.71 9.40 15.64
N ASP A 7 -6.36 10.30 16.56
CA ASP A 7 -6.81 11.70 16.55
C ASP A 7 -6.42 12.40 15.24
N ALA A 8 -5.14 12.33 14.87
CA ALA A 8 -4.62 12.98 13.68
C ALA A 8 -5.30 12.48 12.39
N VAL A 9 -5.44 11.17 12.21
CA VAL A 9 -6.09 10.62 11.02
C VAL A 9 -7.58 10.94 11.00
N MET A 10 -8.27 10.87 12.15
CA MET A 10 -9.69 11.26 12.21
C MET A 10 -9.88 12.74 11.85
N ASN A 11 -8.97 13.62 12.26
CA ASN A 11 -9.00 15.04 11.88
C ASN A 11 -8.79 15.22 10.37
N VAL A 12 -7.81 14.53 9.78
CA VAL A 12 -7.57 14.55 8.33
C VAL A 12 -8.80 14.05 7.56
N ALA A 13 -9.39 12.93 7.97
CA ALA A 13 -10.54 12.34 7.30
C ALA A 13 -11.86 13.07 7.60
N GLY A 14 -11.88 14.09 8.48
CA GLY A 14 -13.10 14.77 8.90
C GLY A 14 -14.08 13.85 9.65
N VAL A 15 -13.57 12.81 10.31
CA VAL A 15 -14.39 11.80 10.99
C VAL A 15 -14.61 12.18 12.45
N SER A 16 -15.88 12.33 12.86
CA SER A 16 -16.27 12.55 14.25
C SER A 16 -16.35 11.23 15.03
N ASN A 17 -16.28 11.33 16.36
CA ASN A 17 -16.39 10.17 17.25
C ASN A 17 -17.71 9.41 17.07
N SER A 18 -18.82 10.12 16.82
CA SER A 18 -20.13 9.51 16.60
C SER A 18 -20.24 8.84 15.23
N MET A 19 -19.58 9.38 14.19
CA MET A 19 -19.53 8.74 12.88
C MET A 19 -18.72 7.44 12.92
N LEU A 20 -17.52 7.47 13.50
CA LEU A 20 -16.69 6.28 13.62
C LEU A 20 -17.35 5.23 14.51
N GLY A 21 -17.92 5.65 15.64
CA GLY A 21 -18.63 4.77 16.57
C GLY A 21 -19.78 4.01 15.90
N ARG A 22 -20.63 4.70 15.14
CA ARG A 22 -21.70 4.05 14.37
C ARG A 22 -21.15 3.05 13.33
N ALA A 23 -20.07 3.42 12.65
CA ALA A 23 -19.48 2.57 11.61
C ALA A 23 -18.89 1.25 12.15
N VAL A 24 -18.32 1.28 13.36
CA VAL A 24 -17.68 0.09 13.98
C VAL A 24 -18.48 -0.50 15.14
N SER A 25 -19.77 -0.16 15.25
CA SER A 25 -20.69 -0.63 16.30
C SER A 25 -20.16 -0.40 17.72
N MET A 26 -19.66 0.81 17.99
CA MET A 26 -19.03 1.22 19.24
C MET A 26 -19.58 2.56 19.72
N ASP A 27 -19.67 2.74 21.04
CA ASP A 27 -20.16 4.01 21.60
C ASP A 27 -19.20 5.18 21.28
N GLY A 28 -19.76 6.34 20.93
CA GLY A 28 -18.97 7.53 20.60
C GLY A 28 -18.08 8.01 21.76
N SER A 29 -18.49 7.80 23.00
CA SER A 29 -17.69 8.10 24.20
C SER A 29 -16.51 7.15 24.34
N TYR A 30 -16.66 5.88 23.89
CA TYR A 30 -15.55 4.95 23.84
C TYR A 30 -14.50 5.41 22.81
N ILE A 31 -14.93 5.80 21.62
CA ILE A 31 -14.05 6.39 20.59
C ILE A 31 -13.35 7.62 21.13
N SER A 32 -14.09 8.51 21.80
CA SER A 32 -13.53 9.72 22.41
C SER A 32 -12.43 9.40 23.41
N ARG A 33 -12.61 8.37 24.26
CA ARG A 33 -11.60 7.95 25.25
C ARG A 33 -10.37 7.30 24.61
N LEU A 34 -10.54 6.54 23.52
CA LEU A 34 -9.41 6.02 22.74
C LEU A 34 -8.60 7.17 22.12
N ARG A 35 -9.31 8.12 21.50
CA ARG A 35 -8.75 9.28 20.81
C ARG A 35 -8.00 10.23 21.74
N SER A 36 -8.52 10.48 22.95
CA SER A 36 -7.84 11.30 23.96
C SER A 36 -6.74 10.56 24.72
N GLY A 37 -6.62 9.23 24.57
CA GLY A 37 -5.70 8.40 25.34
C GLY A 37 -6.17 8.11 26.77
N ALA A 38 -7.33 8.62 27.19
CA ALA A 38 -7.95 8.27 28.47
C ALA A 38 -8.23 6.76 28.61
N ARG A 39 -8.35 6.06 27.47
CA ARG A 39 -8.36 4.60 27.40
C ARG A 39 -7.23 4.14 26.48
N LYS A 40 -6.33 3.31 27.01
CA LYS A 40 -5.30 2.63 26.20
C LYS A 40 -5.92 1.61 25.25
N LEU A 41 -5.23 1.33 24.15
CA LEU A 41 -5.62 0.29 23.20
C LEU A 41 -5.63 -1.09 23.92
N PRO A 42 -6.77 -1.79 23.98
CA PRO A 42 -6.85 -3.14 24.54
C PRO A 42 -6.06 -4.16 23.72
N LYS A 43 -5.66 -5.27 24.36
CA LYS A 43 -4.98 -6.38 23.67
C LYS A 43 -5.80 -6.98 22.53
N LYS A 44 -7.12 -7.04 22.69
CA LYS A 44 -8.05 -7.42 21.62
C LYS A 44 -8.54 -6.16 20.91
N HIS A 45 -8.13 -5.98 19.67
CA HIS A 45 -8.35 -4.74 18.91
C HIS A 45 -8.80 -4.99 17.47
N ASP A 46 -9.58 -6.06 17.24
CA ASP A 46 -10.17 -6.44 15.94
C ASP A 46 -10.96 -5.29 15.26
N TYR A 47 -11.43 -4.33 16.07
CA TYR A 47 -12.12 -3.13 15.59
C TYR A 47 -11.20 -2.12 14.89
N VAL A 48 -9.87 -2.20 15.06
CA VAL A 48 -8.92 -1.27 14.42
C VAL A 48 -8.98 -1.43 12.91
N SER A 49 -9.06 -2.67 12.40
CA SER A 49 -9.26 -2.93 10.96
C SER A 49 -10.51 -2.26 10.41
N LEU A 50 -11.63 -2.37 11.15
CA LEU A 50 -12.90 -1.71 10.77
C LEU A 50 -12.79 -0.18 10.82
N MET A 51 -12.09 0.36 11.81
CA MET A 51 -11.82 1.80 11.89
C MET A 51 -11.01 2.27 10.69
N SER A 52 -9.94 1.56 10.35
CA SER A 52 -9.05 1.90 9.25
C SER A 52 -9.77 1.89 7.92
N LYS A 53 -10.56 0.85 7.66
CA LYS A 53 -11.40 0.74 6.45
C LYS A 53 -12.40 1.88 6.33
N TYR A 54 -13.08 2.22 7.42
CA TYR A 54 -14.05 3.32 7.39
C TYR A 54 -13.37 4.67 7.16
N ILE A 55 -12.26 4.92 7.87
CA ILE A 55 -11.51 6.17 7.78
C ILE A 55 -10.90 6.34 6.38
N SER A 56 -10.31 5.30 5.80
CA SER A 56 -9.71 5.35 4.46
C SER A 56 -10.73 5.62 3.35
N GLY A 57 -11.99 5.18 3.54
CA GLY A 57 -13.10 5.49 2.64
C GLY A 57 -13.62 6.93 2.76
N LYS A 58 -13.25 7.66 3.83
CA LYS A 58 -13.57 9.09 4.01
C LYS A 58 -12.52 10.04 3.46
N ILE A 59 -11.39 9.51 3.01
CA ILE A 59 -10.33 10.28 2.35
C ILE A 59 -10.64 10.30 0.85
N THR A 60 -11.42 11.30 0.44
CA THR A 60 -11.94 11.42 -0.93
C THR A 60 -11.38 12.62 -1.69
N THR A 61 -10.68 13.52 -1.01
CA THR A 61 -10.11 14.73 -1.60
C THR A 61 -8.58 14.68 -1.65
N ASP A 62 -8.00 15.35 -2.65
CA ASP A 62 -6.54 15.43 -2.81
C ASP A 62 -5.86 16.06 -1.59
N TYR A 63 -6.50 17.05 -0.96
CA TYR A 63 -6.00 17.67 0.26
C TYR A 63 -5.89 16.67 1.41
N GLN A 64 -6.93 15.87 1.65
CA GLN A 64 -6.92 14.85 2.70
C GLN A 64 -5.89 13.78 2.40
N MET A 65 -5.75 13.39 1.13
CA MET A 65 -4.73 12.45 0.70
C MET A 65 -3.32 12.97 1.00
N GLN A 66 -3.00 14.19 0.57
CA GLN A 66 -1.69 14.81 0.83
C GLN A 66 -1.41 14.98 2.32
N ALA A 67 -2.42 15.38 3.10
CA ALA A 67 -2.29 15.49 4.55
C ALA A 67 -1.99 14.14 5.21
N LEU A 68 -2.65 13.07 4.75
CA LEU A 68 -2.40 11.71 5.23
C LEU A 68 -0.99 11.23 4.88
N LEU A 69 -0.56 11.42 3.64
CA LEU A 69 0.78 11.02 3.18
C LEU A 69 1.86 11.74 3.99
N LYS A 70 1.69 13.04 4.23
CA LYS A 70 2.60 13.82 5.09
C LYS A 70 2.59 13.34 6.54
N LEU A 71 1.42 12.99 7.08
CA LEU A 71 1.28 12.52 8.47
C LEU A 71 1.92 11.15 8.67
N THR A 72 1.80 10.27 7.68
CA THR A 72 2.23 8.87 7.78
C THR A 72 3.64 8.64 7.26
N GLY A 73 4.16 9.54 6.40
CA GLY A 73 5.42 9.39 5.69
C GLY A 73 5.34 8.40 4.51
N MET A 74 4.13 8.06 4.06
CA MET A 74 3.90 7.06 3.02
C MET A 74 3.99 7.65 1.61
N SER A 75 4.34 6.82 0.61
CA SER A 75 4.37 7.24 -0.79
C SER A 75 2.93 7.39 -1.36
N PRO A 76 2.66 8.43 -2.18
CA PRO A 76 1.37 8.62 -2.85
C PRO A 76 0.91 7.40 -3.67
N GLU A 77 1.84 6.63 -4.20
CA GLU A 77 1.58 5.58 -5.17
C GLU A 77 0.94 4.34 -4.52
N VAL A 78 1.19 4.17 -3.22
CA VAL A 78 0.66 3.08 -2.39
C VAL A 78 -0.83 3.31 -2.06
N PHE A 79 -1.27 4.57 -2.04
CA PHE A 79 -2.61 4.99 -1.59
C PHE A 79 -3.66 5.09 -2.71
N GLY A 80 -3.30 4.75 -3.95
CA GLY A 80 -4.20 4.78 -5.11
C GLY A 80 -5.41 3.84 -5.00
N ASN A 81 -5.33 2.78 -4.20
CA ASN A 81 -6.42 1.81 -3.97
C ASN A 81 -6.93 1.88 -2.52
N GLU A 82 -8.25 2.01 -2.32
CA GLU A 82 -8.90 2.08 -1.00
C GLU A 82 -8.59 0.89 -0.08
N ILE A 83 -8.46 -0.31 -0.64
CA ILE A 83 -8.14 -1.53 0.13
C ILE A 83 -6.74 -1.41 0.73
N ASN A 84 -5.78 -1.00 -0.08
CA ASN A 84 -4.40 -0.78 0.35
C ASN A 84 -4.36 0.29 1.44
N ARG A 85 -5.05 1.43 1.23
CA ARG A 85 -5.12 2.51 2.23
C ARG A 85 -5.56 2.03 3.60
N ALA A 86 -6.62 1.22 3.66
CA ALA A 86 -7.15 0.69 4.91
C ALA A 86 -6.11 -0.17 5.64
N MET A 87 -5.46 -1.07 4.93
CA MET A 87 -4.44 -1.97 5.47
C MET A 87 -3.23 -1.20 6.00
N TYR A 88 -2.70 -0.25 5.21
CA TYR A 88 -1.56 0.58 5.62
C TYR A 88 -1.89 1.46 6.82
N LEU A 89 -3.10 1.99 6.87
CA LEU A 89 -3.56 2.80 8.00
C LEU A 89 -3.66 1.96 9.29
N GLU A 90 -4.18 0.74 9.20
CA GLU A 90 -4.25 -0.19 10.34
C GLU A 90 -2.87 -0.48 10.91
N GLU A 91 -1.92 -0.85 10.05
CA GLU A 91 -0.56 -1.12 10.51
C GLU A 91 0.11 0.12 11.12
N TRP A 92 -0.04 1.27 10.47
CA TRP A 92 0.52 2.52 10.98
C TRP A 92 -0.10 2.92 12.32
N LEU A 93 -1.37 2.64 12.58
CA LEU A 93 -2.00 2.86 13.89
C LEU A 93 -1.39 1.97 14.98
N LEU A 94 -0.98 0.75 14.63
CA LEU A 94 -0.51 -0.28 15.57
C LEU A 94 1.02 -0.30 15.78
N LYS A 95 1.81 0.29 14.87
CA LYS A 95 3.29 0.19 14.88
C LYS A 95 3.94 0.89 16.09
N GLU A 96 4.90 0.24 16.75
CA GLU A 96 5.70 0.83 17.83
C GLU A 96 6.80 1.78 17.28
N PRO A 97 7.33 2.73 18.07
CA PRO A 97 8.13 3.89 17.60
C PRO A 97 9.46 3.58 16.87
N SER A 98 9.97 2.35 16.92
CA SER A 98 11.35 2.03 16.53
C SER A 98 11.56 1.67 15.05
N GLN A 99 10.51 1.69 14.23
CA GLN A 99 10.62 1.31 12.82
C GLN A 99 9.98 2.38 11.93
N SER A 100 10.82 3.25 11.37
CA SER A 100 10.49 3.92 10.10
C SER A 100 10.22 2.84 9.06
N TRP A 101 9.21 3.03 8.22
CA TRP A 101 8.96 2.16 7.07
C TRP A 101 10.23 2.09 6.22
N ASN A 102 10.94 0.96 6.28
CA ASN A 102 12.04 0.70 5.38
C ASN A 102 11.50 0.04 4.09
N PHE A 103 12.32 0.03 3.04
CA PHE A 103 11.94 -0.50 1.75
C PHE A 103 11.44 -1.97 1.80
N ALA A 104 11.98 -2.78 2.73
CA ALA A 104 11.62 -4.18 2.87
C ALA A 104 10.23 -4.36 3.50
N ASP A 105 9.90 -3.57 4.52
CA ASP A 105 8.58 -3.60 5.18
C ASP A 105 7.48 -3.32 4.14
N TRP A 106 7.64 -2.26 3.34
CA TRP A 106 6.64 -1.88 2.33
C TRP A 106 6.50 -2.94 1.22
N MET A 107 7.61 -3.56 0.77
CA MET A 107 7.56 -4.63 -0.24
C MET A 107 6.83 -5.85 0.29
N ILE A 108 7.12 -6.30 1.51
CA ILE A 108 6.43 -7.44 2.13
C ILE A 108 4.91 -7.19 2.19
N LEU A 109 4.50 -5.95 2.48
CA LEU A 109 3.09 -5.59 2.57
C LEU A 109 2.41 -5.49 1.21
N SER A 110 3.09 -4.98 0.18
CA SER A 110 2.53 -4.97 -1.18
C SER A 110 2.38 -6.40 -1.72
N PHE A 111 3.30 -7.30 -1.38
CA PHE A 111 3.22 -8.74 -1.65
C PHE A 111 2.08 -9.44 -0.87
N ALA A 112 1.81 -9.04 0.38
CA ALA A 112 0.70 -9.58 1.16
C ALA A 112 -0.68 -9.11 0.67
N ALA A 113 -0.78 -7.89 0.14
CA ALA A 113 -2.03 -7.35 -0.39
C ALA A 113 -2.49 -8.07 -1.68
N THR A 114 -1.56 -8.54 -2.51
CA THR A 114 -1.87 -9.13 -3.82
C THR A 114 -2.15 -10.63 -3.74
N SER A 115 -1.63 -11.33 -2.74
CA SER A 115 -1.96 -12.74 -2.47
C SER A 115 -3.42 -12.96 -2.05
N SER A 116 -4.17 -11.90 -1.70
CA SER A 116 -5.62 -11.94 -1.49
C SER A 116 -6.45 -11.72 -2.76
N ILE A 117 -5.81 -11.42 -3.89
CA ILE A 117 -6.49 -11.27 -5.18
C ILE A 117 -6.33 -12.59 -5.93
N ASN A 118 -7.29 -13.50 -5.73
CA ASN A 118 -7.53 -14.58 -6.68
C ASN A 118 -8.03 -13.96 -7.99
N THR A 119 -7.10 -13.52 -8.83
CA THR A 119 -7.41 -13.15 -10.22
C THR A 119 -7.09 -14.32 -11.12
N SER A 120 -8.04 -15.24 -11.20
CA SER A 120 -8.35 -15.90 -12.46
C SER A 120 -8.82 -14.84 -13.46
N THR A 121 -7.87 -14.11 -14.04
CA THR A 121 -8.09 -13.31 -15.24
C THR A 121 -7.16 -13.86 -16.30
N HIS A 122 -7.75 -14.65 -17.20
CA HIS A 122 -7.22 -14.81 -18.54
C HIS A 122 -6.88 -13.43 -19.09
N ALA A 123 -5.59 -13.11 -19.15
CA ALA A 123 -5.10 -12.03 -19.96
C ALA A 123 -5.43 -12.39 -21.41
N GLN A 124 -6.50 -11.79 -21.97
CA GLN A 124 -6.59 -11.66 -23.41
C GLN A 124 -5.48 -10.71 -23.81
N GLY A 125 -4.40 -11.31 -24.30
CA GLY A 125 -3.32 -10.58 -24.94
C GLY A 125 -3.87 -9.89 -26.17
N GLU A 126 -3.82 -8.56 -26.16
CA GLU A 126 -3.64 -7.84 -27.40
C GLU A 126 -2.28 -8.28 -27.97
N SER A 127 -2.37 -8.99 -29.08
CA SER A 127 -1.24 -9.42 -29.87
C SER A 127 -0.55 -8.20 -30.47
N ASP A 128 0.47 -7.68 -29.80
CA ASP A 128 1.51 -6.94 -30.48
C ASP A 128 2.66 -7.90 -30.76
N THR A 129 2.68 -8.34 -32.00
CA THR A 129 3.69 -9.14 -32.69
C THR A 129 5.05 -8.41 -32.76
N GLU A 130 5.65 -8.03 -31.63
CA GLU A 130 7.09 -7.78 -31.51
C GLU A 130 7.72 -8.99 -30.81
N VAL A 131 7.91 -10.07 -31.56
CA VAL A 131 8.61 -11.27 -31.14
C VAL A 131 10.01 -10.90 -30.64
N ASN A 132 10.18 -10.93 -29.32
CA ASN A 132 11.39 -11.34 -28.61
C ASN A 132 12.71 -10.61 -28.95
N ARG A 133 12.66 -9.34 -29.40
CA ARG A 133 13.88 -8.51 -29.46
C ARG A 133 13.96 -7.64 -28.22
N LEU A 134 14.85 -8.03 -27.32
CA LEU A 134 15.34 -7.15 -26.25
C LEU A 134 15.71 -5.81 -26.89
N LYS A 135 15.08 -4.73 -26.40
CA LYS A 135 15.39 -3.38 -26.89
C LYS A 135 16.77 -2.99 -26.34
N PRO A 136 17.78 -2.77 -27.19
CA PRO A 136 19.16 -2.56 -26.74
C PRO A 136 19.35 -1.23 -26.01
N TYR A 137 18.43 -0.30 -26.19
CA TYR A 137 18.48 1.02 -25.57
C TYR A 137 17.17 1.32 -24.85
N LEU A 138 17.31 1.64 -23.56
CA LEU A 138 16.20 1.91 -22.64
C LEU A 138 16.52 3.21 -21.91
N TYR A 139 15.62 4.19 -21.99
CA TYR A 139 15.86 5.54 -21.50
C TYR A 139 14.83 5.98 -20.47
N GLY A 140 15.29 6.70 -19.44
CA GLY A 140 14.46 7.26 -18.38
C GLY A 140 13.69 6.21 -17.57
N ASN A 141 12.72 6.66 -16.78
CA ASN A 141 11.92 5.80 -15.90
C ASN A 141 11.12 4.74 -16.69
N GLY A 142 10.59 5.11 -17.87
CA GLY A 142 9.93 4.15 -18.76
C GLY A 142 10.87 3.07 -19.31
N GLY A 143 12.13 3.43 -19.57
CA GLY A 143 13.18 2.49 -19.95
C GLY A 143 13.55 1.54 -18.81
N LYS A 144 13.73 2.06 -17.60
CA LYS A 144 13.99 1.25 -16.39
C LYS A 144 12.90 0.19 -16.19
N ARG A 145 11.62 0.58 -16.28
CA ARG A 145 10.47 -0.33 -16.24
C ARG A 145 10.55 -1.44 -17.30
N LYS A 146 10.80 -1.08 -18.55
CA LYS A 146 10.98 -2.06 -19.64
C LYS A 146 12.18 -2.98 -19.43
N ALA A 147 13.27 -2.48 -18.85
CA ALA A 147 14.46 -3.27 -18.55
C ALA A 147 14.12 -4.38 -17.57
N VAL A 148 13.32 -4.05 -16.55
CA VAL A 148 12.94 -5.05 -15.56
C VAL A 148 11.90 -6.04 -16.10
N GLU A 149 10.94 -5.58 -16.91
CA GLU A 149 10.05 -6.52 -17.62
C GLU A 149 10.84 -7.54 -18.46
N GLN A 150 11.84 -7.06 -19.21
CA GLN A 150 12.72 -7.93 -19.98
C GLN A 150 13.53 -8.87 -19.08
N PHE A 151 14.05 -8.38 -17.96
CA PHE A 151 14.77 -9.19 -17.00
C PHE A 151 13.92 -10.32 -16.41
N PHE A 152 12.68 -10.05 -16.00
CA PHE A 152 11.79 -11.10 -15.51
C PHE A 152 11.37 -12.07 -16.60
N GLN A 153 11.13 -11.60 -17.82
CA GLN A 153 10.86 -12.50 -18.96
C GLN A 153 12.02 -13.48 -19.20
N LEU A 154 13.27 -13.04 -19.02
CA LEU A 154 14.44 -13.93 -19.12
C LEU A 154 14.47 -14.94 -17.97
N ILE A 155 14.20 -14.51 -16.74
CA ILE A 155 14.16 -15.42 -15.57
C ILE A 155 13.05 -16.46 -15.71
N LEU A 156 11.88 -16.08 -16.22
CA LEU A 156 10.76 -17.00 -16.43
C LEU A 156 11.04 -18.06 -17.52
N GLN A 157 12.03 -17.83 -18.38
CA GLN A 157 12.48 -18.80 -19.38
C GLN A 157 13.52 -19.79 -18.83
N GLU A 158 14.01 -19.59 -17.61
CA GLU A 158 14.94 -20.52 -16.97
C GLU A 158 14.21 -21.79 -16.52
N ASP A 159 14.77 -22.95 -16.84
CA ASP A 159 14.19 -24.26 -16.48
C ASP A 159 14.24 -24.55 -14.97
N LYS A 160 15.01 -23.75 -14.21
CA LYS A 160 15.22 -23.93 -12.77
C LYS A 160 14.75 -22.71 -12.00
N PRO A 161 14.10 -22.89 -10.83
CA PRO A 161 13.79 -21.78 -9.94
C PRO A 161 15.03 -20.96 -9.61
N GLN A 162 14.93 -19.64 -9.75
CA GLN A 162 16.00 -18.70 -9.45
C GLN A 162 15.67 -17.90 -8.20
N THR A 163 16.70 -17.66 -7.37
CA THR A 163 16.58 -16.77 -6.20
C THR A 163 17.13 -15.40 -6.57
N LEU A 164 16.29 -14.36 -6.48
CA LEU A 164 16.69 -12.99 -6.75
C LEU A 164 16.98 -12.25 -5.45
N LEU A 165 18.16 -11.64 -5.36
CA LEU A 165 18.55 -10.74 -4.28
C LEU A 165 18.57 -9.32 -4.82
N LEU A 166 17.59 -8.50 -4.42
CA LEU A 166 17.41 -7.15 -4.94
C LEU A 166 17.88 -6.13 -3.90
N PHE A 167 18.74 -5.21 -4.33
CA PHE A 167 19.19 -4.09 -3.54
C PHE A 167 19.08 -2.80 -4.38
N PRO A 168 18.28 -1.81 -3.96
CA PRO A 168 18.19 -0.55 -4.67
C PRO A 168 19.33 0.39 -4.27
N ASP A 169 20.17 0.75 -5.25
CA ASP A 169 21.23 1.77 -5.11
C ASP A 169 20.73 3.20 -5.39
N GLU A 170 19.49 3.36 -5.87
CA GLU A 170 18.90 4.65 -6.24
C GLU A 170 17.45 4.79 -5.75
N ASP A 171 16.91 6.00 -5.89
CA ASP A 171 15.49 6.27 -5.66
C ASP A 171 14.62 5.45 -6.63
N MET A 172 13.71 4.65 -6.08
CA MET A 172 12.86 3.71 -6.80
C MET A 172 11.44 4.25 -7.05
N SER A 173 11.18 5.55 -6.86
CA SER A 173 9.88 6.17 -7.18
C SER A 173 9.42 5.81 -8.59
N TRP A 174 10.36 5.69 -9.53
CA TRP A 174 10.10 5.25 -10.90
C TRP A 174 9.40 3.89 -11.03
N LEU A 175 9.46 2.98 -10.06
CA LEU A 175 8.64 1.75 -10.10
C LEU A 175 7.15 2.07 -10.05
N TYR A 176 6.80 3.16 -9.38
CA TYR A 176 5.45 3.38 -8.87
C TYR A 176 4.73 4.56 -9.53
N GLU A 177 5.44 5.48 -10.20
CA GLU A 177 4.81 6.58 -10.95
C GLU A 177 3.87 6.06 -12.06
N ASN A 178 3.93 4.76 -12.40
CA ASN A 178 3.05 4.12 -13.36
C ASN A 178 2.27 2.95 -12.73
N ALA A 179 1.00 3.20 -12.44
CA ALA A 179 0.12 2.25 -11.75
C ALA A 179 -0.08 0.92 -12.51
N SER A 180 -0.11 0.93 -13.85
CA SER A 180 -0.27 -0.30 -14.63
C SER A 180 0.99 -1.17 -14.57
N PHE A 181 2.17 -0.56 -14.59
CA PHE A 181 3.43 -1.26 -14.38
C PHE A 181 3.54 -1.82 -12.97
N SER A 182 3.21 -1.06 -11.92
CA SER A 182 3.22 -1.55 -10.53
C SER A 182 2.34 -2.79 -10.34
N ARG A 183 1.20 -2.83 -11.01
CA ARG A 183 0.31 -4.00 -11.00
C ARG A 183 0.94 -5.20 -11.70
N LYS A 184 1.48 -5.00 -12.91
CA LYS A 184 2.16 -6.06 -13.67
C LYS A 184 3.40 -6.59 -12.95
N TRP A 185 4.15 -5.70 -12.31
CA TRP A 185 5.28 -6.05 -11.44
C TRP A 185 4.84 -6.96 -10.31
N ALA A 186 3.76 -6.62 -9.62
CA ALA A 186 3.24 -7.45 -8.55
C ALA A 186 2.78 -8.82 -9.07
N GLU A 187 2.13 -8.88 -10.24
CA GLU A 187 1.72 -10.14 -10.87
C GLU A 187 2.91 -11.02 -11.29
N LEU A 188 4.05 -10.46 -11.70
CA LEU A 188 5.20 -11.24 -12.19
C LEU A 188 6.03 -11.92 -11.08
N PHE A 189 5.86 -11.53 -9.82
CA PHE A 189 6.51 -12.16 -8.68
C PHE A 189 5.65 -13.27 -8.02
N PHE A 190 4.44 -13.51 -8.51
CA PHE A 190 3.49 -14.52 -8.01
C PHE A 190 2.99 -15.43 -9.14
#